data_AF-A0A370IDJ0-F1
#
_entry.id   AF-A0A370IDJ0-F1
#
_cell.length_a   1.000
_cell.length_b   1.000
_cell.length_c   1.000
_cell.angle_alpha   90.00
_cell.angle_beta   90.00
_cell.angle_gamma   90.00
#
_symmetry.space_group_name_H-M   'P 1'
#
loop_
_entity.id
_entity.type
_entity.pdbx_description
1 polymer ?
#
loop_
_entity_poly.entity_id
_entity_poly.type
_entity_poly.pdbx_seq_one_letter_code
_entity_poly.pdbx_strand_id
1 'polypeptide(L)'
;MAEELDDIGRETAALMRQMLQLATLVALRTRERGQKEAEARVKVTEARIKDAKELALREAREAKAKDPRNLELARMLERPPLDKGVNLEKDRFAAQANATRMAAQAAAKDKVKEMGRYDSVERRTALAAHLARIGIAPDVAAVRMLMEVSQAQPPTAAISDKPKEPPHVTRGRQQELGMGMSLGMEQSHR
;
A
#
# COMPACT_ATOMS: atom_id res chain seq x y z
N MET A 1 -64.66 39.99 26.02
CA MET A 1 -63.60 39.88 27.06
C MET A 1 -62.99 38.48 27.12
N ALA A 2 -63.69 37.41 27.50
CA ALA A 2 -63.07 36.06 27.60
C ALA A 2 -62.91 35.35 26.24
N GLU A 3 -63.90 35.43 25.34
CA GLU A 3 -63.83 34.81 24.00
C GLU A 3 -62.75 35.44 23.10
N GLU A 4 -62.56 36.76 23.17
CA GLU A 4 -61.53 37.48 22.40
C GLU A 4 -60.10 37.08 22.79
N LEU A 5 -59.86 36.70 24.05
CA LEU A 5 -58.56 36.23 24.51
C LEU A 5 -58.23 34.83 23.99
N ASP A 6 -59.22 33.96 23.88
CA ASP A 6 -59.06 32.61 23.33
C ASP A 6 -58.82 32.62 21.81
N ASP A 7 -59.45 33.55 21.08
CA ASP A 7 -59.24 33.72 19.64
C ASP A 7 -57.84 34.26 19.32
N ILE A 8 -57.33 35.23 20.09
CA ILE A 8 -55.94 35.70 19.98
C ILE A 8 -54.95 34.56 20.25
N GLY A 9 -55.23 33.69 21.22
CA GLY A 9 -54.43 32.50 21.52
C GLY A 9 -54.40 31.49 20.37
N ARG A 10 -55.54 31.28 19.68
CA ARG A 10 -55.62 30.40 18.51
C ARG A 10 -54.89 30.96 17.31
N GLU A 11 -55.02 32.26 17.04
CA GLU A 11 -54.33 32.94 15.95
C GLU A 11 -52.82 32.97 16.15
N THR A 12 -52.36 33.28 17.35
CA THR A 12 -50.92 33.24 17.68
C THR A 12 -50.34 31.84 17.57
N ALA A 13 -51.06 30.80 18.02
CA ALA A 13 -50.64 29.41 17.84
C ALA A 13 -50.63 28.99 16.35
N ALA A 14 -51.59 29.46 15.55
CA ALA A 14 -51.59 29.23 14.10
C ALA A 14 -50.38 29.90 13.42
N LEU A 15 -50.06 31.14 13.79
CA LEU A 15 -48.94 31.90 13.26
C LEU A 15 -47.60 31.26 13.65
N MET A 16 -47.45 30.80 14.90
CA MET A 16 -46.26 30.06 15.34
C MET A 16 -46.07 28.76 14.55
N ARG A 17 -47.15 28.01 14.27
CA ARG A 17 -47.09 26.80 13.44
C ARG A 17 -46.65 27.11 12.01
N GLN A 18 -47.17 28.18 11.41
CA GLN A 18 -46.76 28.61 10.07
C GLN A 18 -45.29 29.05 10.03
N MET A 19 -44.84 29.79 11.04
CA MET A 19 -43.43 30.20 11.18
C MET A 19 -42.51 28.99 11.32
N LEU A 20 -42.92 27.98 12.10
CA LEU A 20 -42.16 26.73 12.23
C LEU A 20 -42.07 26.00 10.88
N GLN A 21 -43.17 25.90 10.13
CA GLN A 21 -43.19 25.29 8.81
C GLN A 21 -42.27 26.02 7.83
N LEU A 22 -42.33 27.35 7.78
CA LEU A 22 -41.42 28.18 6.99
C LEU A 22 -39.96 27.96 7.37
N ALA A 23 -39.65 27.95 8.68
CA ALA A 23 -38.30 27.69 9.18
C ALA A 23 -37.78 26.31 8.75
N THR A 24 -38.62 25.27 8.84
CA THR A 24 -38.24 23.92 8.38
C THR A 24 -37.99 23.88 6.87
N LEU A 25 -38.82 24.54 6.07
CA LEU A 25 -38.65 24.59 4.61
C LEU A 25 -37.38 25.36 4.22
N VAL A 26 -37.08 26.46 4.90
CA VAL A 26 -35.83 27.20 4.70
C VAL A 26 -34.63 26.34 5.09
N ALA A 27 -34.67 25.63 6.21
CA ALA A 27 -33.59 24.73 6.64
C ALA A 27 -33.34 23.58 5.65
N LEU A 28 -34.40 23.00 5.09
CA LEU A 28 -34.28 21.96 4.06
C LEU A 28 -33.67 22.56 2.78
N ARG A 29 -34.15 23.72 2.33
CA ARG A 29 -33.67 24.37 1.12
C ARG A 29 -32.21 24.81 1.22
N THR A 30 -31.77 25.30 2.38
CA THR A 30 -30.36 25.69 2.59
C THR A 30 -29.46 24.46 2.63
N ARG A 31 -29.91 23.36 3.25
CA ARG A 31 -29.20 22.06 3.22
C ARG A 31 -29.05 21.54 1.79
N GLU A 32 -30.12 21.50 1.02
CA GLU A 32 -30.09 21.03 -0.37
C GLU A 32 -29.15 21.86 -1.25
N ARG A 33 -29.18 23.19 -1.08
CA ARG A 33 -28.28 24.09 -1.80
C ARG A 33 -26.82 23.83 -1.42
N GLY A 34 -26.53 23.68 -0.12
CA GLY A 34 -25.19 23.35 0.37
C GLY A 34 -24.68 22.00 -0.15
N GLN A 35 -25.56 20.99 -0.21
CA GLN A 35 -25.23 19.67 -0.77
C GLN A 35 -24.90 19.76 -2.26
N LYS A 36 -25.74 20.44 -3.05
CA LYS A 36 -25.50 20.62 -4.50
C LYS A 36 -24.20 21.38 -4.79
N GLU A 37 -23.89 22.42 -4.02
CA GLU A 37 -22.64 23.17 -4.17
C GLU A 37 -21.42 22.33 -3.77
N ALA A 38 -21.53 21.51 -2.72
CA ALA A 38 -20.47 20.58 -2.32
C ALA A 38 -20.23 19.50 -3.40
N GLU A 39 -21.29 18.88 -3.92
CA GLU A 39 -21.19 17.90 -5.01
C GLU A 39 -20.59 18.52 -6.29
N ALA A 40 -20.96 19.75 -6.62
CA ALA A 40 -20.39 20.46 -7.77
C ALA A 40 -18.88 20.69 -7.59
N ARG A 41 -18.44 21.10 -6.39
CA ARG A 41 -17.01 21.27 -6.08
C ARG A 41 -16.26 19.94 -6.20
N VAL A 42 -16.81 18.86 -5.64
CA VAL A 42 -16.22 17.52 -5.75
C VAL A 42 -16.06 17.13 -7.22
N LYS A 43 -17.11 17.26 -8.04
CA LYS A 43 -17.06 16.95 -9.48
C LYS A 43 -15.99 17.75 -10.21
N VAL A 44 -15.85 19.05 -9.92
CA VAL A 44 -14.80 19.88 -10.53
C VAL A 44 -13.40 19.43 -10.11
N THR A 45 -13.21 19.09 -8.83
CA THR A 45 -11.92 18.58 -8.36
C THR A 45 -11.57 17.21 -8.94
N GLU A 46 -12.56 16.32 -9.04
CA GLU A 46 -12.38 14.99 -9.64
C GLU A 46 -12.03 15.10 -11.12
N ALA A 47 -12.71 15.96 -11.88
CA ALA A 47 -12.40 16.23 -13.26
C ALA A 47 -10.97 16.76 -13.42
N ARG A 48 -10.57 17.76 -12.63
CA ARG A 48 -9.20 18.29 -12.65
C ARG A 48 -8.14 17.25 -12.32
N ILE A 49 -8.39 16.39 -11.35
CA ILE A 49 -7.46 15.31 -10.97
C ILE A 49 -7.35 14.28 -12.11
N LYS A 50 -8.47 13.95 -12.75
CA LYS A 50 -8.49 13.03 -13.89
C LYS A 50 -7.68 13.58 -15.05
N ASP A 51 -7.91 14.84 -15.43
CA ASP A 51 -7.22 15.49 -16.53
C ASP A 51 -5.71 15.59 -16.25
N ALA A 52 -5.32 15.94 -15.03
CA ALA A 52 -3.92 15.98 -14.61
C ALA A 52 -3.24 14.59 -14.70
N LYS A 53 -3.95 13.52 -14.32
CA LYS A 53 -3.45 12.15 -14.42
C LYS A 53 -3.30 11.72 -15.88
N GLU A 54 -4.25 12.07 -16.75
CA GLU A 54 -4.19 11.73 -18.17
C GLU A 54 -3.01 12.44 -18.86
N LEU A 55 -2.82 13.72 -18.57
CA LEU A 55 -1.71 14.51 -19.09
C LEU A 55 -0.36 13.95 -18.61
N ALA A 56 -0.22 13.64 -17.32
CA ALA A 56 0.99 13.01 -16.78
C ALA A 56 1.27 11.63 -17.40
N LEU A 57 0.24 10.81 -17.66
CA LEU A 57 0.41 9.54 -18.35
C LEU A 57 0.87 9.72 -19.81
N ARG A 58 0.34 10.74 -20.48
CA ARG A 58 0.77 11.08 -21.85
C ARG A 58 2.22 11.54 -21.87
N GLU A 59 2.59 12.47 -21.00
CA GLU A 59 3.98 12.95 -20.86
C GLU A 59 4.93 11.80 -20.52
N ALA A 60 4.55 10.90 -19.61
CA ALA A 60 5.36 9.73 -19.27
C ALA A 60 5.53 8.77 -20.46
N ARG A 61 4.50 8.60 -21.31
CA ARG A 61 4.61 7.80 -22.54
C ARG A 61 5.53 8.45 -23.56
N GLU A 62 5.41 9.75 -23.76
CA GLU A 62 6.27 10.51 -24.68
C GLU A 62 7.73 10.53 -24.20
N ALA A 63 7.97 10.66 -22.90
CA ALA A 63 9.30 10.59 -22.31
C ALA A 63 9.92 9.21 -22.50
N LYS A 64 9.17 8.12 -22.26
CA LYS A 64 9.63 6.75 -22.52
C LYS A 64 9.91 6.50 -24.00
N ALA A 65 9.10 7.04 -24.90
CA ALA A 65 9.31 6.88 -26.34
C ALA A 65 10.56 7.62 -26.83
N LYS A 66 10.92 8.74 -26.20
CA LYS A 66 12.12 9.53 -26.51
C LYS A 66 13.38 9.07 -25.78
N ASP A 67 13.29 8.06 -24.91
CA ASP A 67 14.44 7.52 -24.19
C ASP A 67 15.46 6.94 -25.19
N PRO A 68 16.73 7.39 -25.17
CA PRO A 68 17.76 6.91 -26.08
C PRO A 68 17.90 5.38 -26.04
N ARG A 69 17.71 4.76 -24.88
CA ARG A 69 17.77 3.30 -24.74
C ARG A 69 16.63 2.61 -25.51
N ASN A 70 15.42 3.15 -25.47
CA ASN A 70 14.28 2.57 -26.19
C ASN A 70 14.40 2.80 -27.70
N LEU A 71 14.96 3.94 -28.11
CA LEU A 71 15.27 4.22 -29.51
C LEU A 71 16.32 3.27 -30.07
N GLU A 72 17.37 2.96 -29.29
CA GLU A 72 18.37 1.96 -29.68
C GLU A 72 17.77 0.56 -29.76
N LEU A 73 16.92 0.17 -28.80
CA LEU A 73 16.19 -1.10 -28.85
C LEU A 73 15.29 -1.20 -30.08
N ALA A 74 14.56 -0.14 -30.43
CA ALA A 74 13.75 -0.10 -31.64
C ALA A 74 14.61 -0.27 -32.91
N ARG A 75 15.77 0.39 -32.99
CA ARG A 75 16.74 0.22 -34.09
C ARG A 75 17.32 -1.19 -34.18
N MET A 76 17.54 -1.86 -33.04
CA MET A 76 18.00 -3.25 -33.02
C MET A 76 16.93 -4.23 -33.49
N LEU A 77 15.66 -3.96 -33.19
CA LEU A 77 14.52 -4.76 -33.64
C LEU A 77 14.21 -4.57 -35.13
N GLU A 78 14.38 -3.35 -35.66
CA GLU A 78 14.22 -3.06 -37.09
C GLU A 78 15.34 -3.64 -37.94
N ARG A 79 16.50 -3.93 -37.35
CA ARG A 79 17.60 -4.56 -38.06
C ARG A 79 17.19 -6.01 -38.38
N PRO A 80 17.12 -6.41 -39.68
CA PRO A 80 16.79 -7.77 -40.04
C PRO A 80 17.73 -8.73 -39.30
N PRO A 81 17.23 -9.85 -38.73
CA PRO A 81 18.11 -10.84 -38.13
C PRO A 81 19.13 -11.23 -39.20
N LEU A 82 20.42 -11.09 -38.87
CA LEU A 82 21.50 -11.47 -39.79
C LEU A 82 21.29 -12.92 -40.20
N ASP A 83 21.04 -13.15 -41.50
CA ASP A 83 20.81 -14.46 -42.16
C ASP A 83 22.02 -15.43 -42.10
N LYS A 84 23.00 -15.20 -41.22
CA LYS A 84 24.07 -16.15 -40.96
C LYS A 84 23.75 -16.90 -39.69
N GLY A 85 23.12 -18.06 -39.89
CA GLY A 85 22.72 -19.02 -38.86
C GLY A 85 23.76 -19.18 -37.76
N VAL A 86 23.48 -18.56 -36.62
CA VAL A 86 24.06 -18.97 -35.34
C VAL A 86 23.23 -20.18 -34.92
N ASN A 87 23.79 -21.37 -35.04
CA ASN A 87 23.18 -22.61 -34.57
C ASN A 87 23.03 -22.57 -33.04
N LEU A 88 21.96 -21.94 -32.58
CA LEU A 88 21.61 -21.77 -31.17
C LEU A 88 21.16 -23.08 -30.52
N GLU A 89 21.00 -24.18 -31.25
CA GLU A 89 20.46 -25.42 -30.67
C GLU A 89 21.44 -26.16 -29.77
N LYS A 90 22.75 -26.12 -30.09
CA LYS A 90 23.78 -26.78 -29.28
C LYS A 90 24.23 -25.94 -28.09
N ASP A 91 24.15 -24.62 -28.20
CA ASP A 91 24.51 -23.69 -27.12
C ASP A 91 23.29 -23.30 -26.25
N ARG A 92 22.04 -23.47 -26.72
CA ARG A 92 20.84 -23.19 -25.91
C ARG A 92 20.78 -24.01 -24.64
N PHE A 93 21.18 -25.28 -24.65
CA PHE A 93 21.09 -26.11 -23.45
C PHE A 93 22.17 -25.75 -22.41
N ALA A 94 23.40 -25.49 -22.86
CA ALA A 94 24.50 -25.10 -21.97
C ALA A 94 24.37 -23.63 -21.51
N ALA A 95 24.01 -22.72 -22.42
CA ALA A 95 23.77 -21.31 -22.13
C ALA A 95 22.46 -21.10 -21.38
N GLN A 96 21.36 -21.84 -21.60
CA GLN A 96 20.19 -21.76 -20.71
C GLN A 96 20.50 -22.30 -19.33
N ALA A 97 21.20 -23.43 -19.20
CA ALA A 97 21.52 -23.96 -17.87
C ALA A 97 22.40 -23.00 -17.06
N ASN A 98 23.42 -22.40 -17.70
CA ASN A 98 24.30 -21.43 -17.05
C ASN A 98 23.65 -20.05 -16.91
N ALA A 99 22.91 -19.56 -17.91
CA ALA A 99 22.19 -18.29 -17.82
C ALA A 99 21.01 -18.37 -16.85
N THR A 100 20.34 -19.52 -16.67
CA THR A 100 19.29 -19.66 -15.66
C THR A 100 19.88 -19.64 -14.26
N ARG A 101 21.04 -20.28 -14.04
CA ARG A 101 21.76 -20.21 -12.75
C ARG A 101 22.33 -18.81 -12.48
N MET A 102 22.96 -18.20 -13.48
CA MET A 102 23.53 -16.86 -13.33
C MET A 102 22.44 -15.77 -13.26
N ALA A 103 21.33 -15.89 -13.99
CA ALA A 103 20.19 -14.98 -13.88
C ALA A 103 19.42 -15.19 -12.58
N ALA A 104 19.30 -16.41 -12.05
CA ALA A 104 18.72 -16.63 -10.72
C ALA A 104 19.61 -16.02 -9.62
N GLN A 105 20.94 -16.15 -9.72
CA GLN A 105 21.87 -15.55 -8.77
C GLN A 105 21.99 -14.02 -8.93
N ALA A 106 21.94 -13.50 -10.17
CA ALA A 106 21.95 -12.07 -10.44
C ALA A 106 20.62 -11.43 -10.04
N ALA A 107 19.47 -12.06 -10.33
CA ALA A 107 18.17 -11.58 -9.88
C ALA A 107 18.01 -11.66 -8.35
N ALA A 108 18.59 -12.67 -7.69
CA ALA A 108 18.63 -12.71 -6.23
C ALA A 108 19.52 -11.58 -5.66
N LYS A 109 20.69 -11.33 -6.25
CA LYS A 109 21.60 -10.27 -5.80
C LYS A 109 21.08 -8.87 -6.12
N ASP A 110 20.49 -8.65 -7.29
CA ASP A 110 19.87 -7.38 -7.69
C ASP A 110 18.58 -7.13 -6.91
N LYS A 111 17.76 -8.14 -6.62
CA LYS A 111 16.63 -7.98 -5.69
C LYS A 111 17.08 -7.67 -4.28
N VAL A 112 18.15 -8.29 -3.75
CA VAL A 112 18.69 -7.93 -2.43
C VAL A 112 19.26 -6.50 -2.43
N LYS A 113 19.90 -6.09 -3.53
CA LYS A 113 20.48 -4.75 -3.69
C LYS A 113 19.43 -3.67 -3.94
N GLU A 114 18.34 -3.97 -4.63
CA GLU A 114 17.17 -3.09 -4.79
C GLU A 114 16.34 -3.05 -3.51
N MET A 115 16.05 -4.17 -2.87
CA MET A 115 15.27 -4.20 -1.61
C MET A 115 16.01 -3.52 -0.46
N GLY A 116 17.34 -3.60 -0.40
CA GLY A 116 18.15 -2.81 0.54
C GLY A 116 18.19 -1.30 0.22
N ARG A 117 17.90 -0.91 -1.03
CA ARG A 117 17.80 0.51 -1.45
C ARG A 117 16.42 1.13 -1.15
N TYR A 118 15.40 0.31 -0.90
CA TYR A 118 14.02 0.79 -0.66
C TYR A 118 13.62 0.89 0.82
N ASP A 119 14.45 0.48 1.78
CA ASP A 119 14.21 0.73 3.21
C ASP A 119 14.87 2.04 3.66
N SER A 120 14.20 3.17 3.38
CA SER A 120 14.57 4.47 3.95
C SER A 120 13.90 4.69 5.30
N VAL A 121 14.55 5.44 6.19
CA VAL A 121 13.96 5.86 7.48
C VAL A 121 12.63 6.60 7.25
N GLU A 122 12.55 7.42 6.20
CA GLU A 122 11.35 8.14 5.78
C GLU A 122 10.20 7.21 5.39
N ARG A 123 10.49 6.08 4.75
CA ARG A 123 9.47 5.07 4.42
C ARG A 123 8.92 4.41 5.68
N ARG A 124 9.78 4.10 6.65
CA ARG A 124 9.37 3.50 7.93
C ARG A 124 8.47 4.42 8.73
N THR A 125 8.80 5.72 8.78
CA THR A 125 7.97 6.71 9.48
C THR A 125 6.65 6.98 8.76
N ALA A 126 6.65 7.05 7.42
CA ALA A 126 5.43 7.20 6.63
C ALA A 126 4.47 6.01 6.80
N LEU A 127 5.00 4.78 6.79
CA LEU A 127 4.21 3.57 7.04
C LEU A 127 3.64 3.55 8.47
N ALA A 128 4.47 3.85 9.47
CA ALA A 128 4.00 3.92 10.86
C ALA A 128 2.89 4.97 11.05
N ALA A 129 3.06 6.16 10.47
CA ALA A 129 2.06 7.23 10.52
C ALA A 129 0.75 6.84 9.80
N HIS A 130 0.86 6.14 8.67
CA HIS A 130 -0.30 5.65 7.93
C HIS A 130 -1.07 4.57 8.71
N LEU A 131 -0.37 3.61 9.32
CA LEU A 131 -0.99 2.56 10.13
C LEU A 131 -1.67 3.15 11.38
N ALA A 132 -1.04 4.16 12.01
CA ALA A 132 -1.64 4.89 13.12
C ALA A 132 -2.89 5.67 12.70
N ARG A 133 -2.89 6.31 11.53
CA ARG A 133 -4.04 7.04 10.98
C ARG A 133 -5.25 6.14 10.70
N ILE A 134 -5.01 4.87 10.36
CA ILE A 134 -6.06 3.86 10.13
C ILE A 134 -6.58 3.25 11.44
N GLY A 135 -5.92 3.53 12.58
CA GLY A 135 -6.32 3.04 13.89
C GLY A 135 -5.91 1.59 14.15
N ILE A 136 -4.84 1.11 13.50
CA ILE A 136 -4.31 -0.24 13.72
C ILE A 136 -3.57 -0.27 15.05
N ALA A 137 -3.85 -1.29 15.87
CA ALA A 137 -3.18 -1.51 17.16
C ALA A 137 -1.64 -1.63 16.98
N PRO A 138 -0.84 -1.10 17.91
CA PRO A 138 0.62 -1.02 17.76
C PRO A 138 1.29 -2.38 17.57
N ASP A 139 0.77 -3.43 18.22
CA ASP A 139 1.31 -4.79 18.11
C ASP A 139 1.11 -5.36 16.69
N VAL A 140 -0.04 -5.11 16.08
CA VAL A 140 -0.35 -5.52 14.70
C VAL A 140 0.42 -4.65 13.69
N ALA A 141 0.61 -3.36 14.00
CA ALA A 141 1.40 -2.46 13.20
C ALA A 141 2.88 -2.89 13.16
N ALA A 142 3.44 -3.35 14.27
CA ALA A 142 4.82 -3.86 14.33
C ALA A 142 5.02 -5.10 13.47
N VAL A 143 4.09 -6.07 13.50
CA VAL A 143 4.13 -7.25 12.64
C VAL A 143 4.03 -6.87 11.17
N ARG A 144 3.16 -5.92 10.84
CA ARG A 144 2.98 -5.46 9.45
C ARG A 144 4.17 -4.66 8.94
N MET A 145 4.74 -3.79 9.77
CA MET A 145 6.00 -3.13 9.48
C MET A 145 7.11 -4.16 9.28
N LEU A 146 7.19 -5.20 10.09
CA LEU A 146 8.17 -6.28 9.89
C LEU A 146 7.98 -6.95 8.54
N MET A 147 6.75 -7.26 8.11
CA MET A 147 6.52 -7.84 6.78
C MET A 147 6.84 -6.88 5.63
N GLU A 148 6.57 -5.58 5.78
CA GLU A 148 6.74 -4.58 4.72
C GLU A 148 8.16 -3.97 4.65
N VAL A 149 8.94 -4.09 5.73
CA VAL A 149 10.29 -3.55 5.91
C VAL A 149 11.34 -4.66 5.97
N SER A 150 11.08 -5.76 6.68
CA SER A 150 11.98 -6.92 6.72
C SER A 150 11.59 -7.92 5.64
N GLN A 151 12.30 -7.87 4.50
CA GLN A 151 12.62 -8.98 3.58
C GLN A 151 11.58 -10.11 3.34
N ALA A 152 10.28 -9.90 3.55
CA ALA A 152 9.30 -10.95 3.41
C ALA A 152 9.04 -11.15 1.93
N GLN A 153 9.53 -12.28 1.42
CA GLN A 153 9.28 -12.74 0.07
C GLN A 153 7.76 -12.68 -0.19
N PRO A 154 7.31 -12.03 -1.28
CA PRO A 154 5.88 -11.82 -1.49
C PRO A 154 5.14 -13.16 -1.54
N PRO A 155 3.90 -13.23 -1.04
CA PRO A 155 3.17 -14.50 -0.89
C PRO A 155 3.01 -15.27 -2.22
N THR A 156 3.05 -14.58 -3.36
CA THR A 156 3.07 -15.19 -4.69
C THR A 156 4.36 -15.97 -4.99
N ALA A 157 5.49 -15.57 -4.43
CA ALA A 157 6.77 -16.27 -4.56
C ALA A 157 6.91 -17.45 -3.58
N ALA A 158 6.21 -17.42 -2.44
CA ALA A 158 6.17 -18.53 -1.49
C ALA A 158 5.41 -19.77 -2.01
N ILE A 159 4.55 -19.61 -3.03
CA ILE A 159 3.79 -20.70 -3.64
C ILE A 159 4.64 -21.48 -4.67
N SER A 160 5.56 -20.79 -5.36
CA SER A 160 6.45 -21.43 -6.36
C SER A 160 7.63 -22.15 -5.71
N ASP A 161 8.16 -21.63 -4.61
CA ASP A 161 9.29 -22.20 -3.89
C ASP A 161 8.81 -23.17 -2.79
N LYS A 162 7.98 -24.17 -3.14
CA LYS A 162 7.61 -25.22 -2.18
C LYS A 162 8.85 -26.10 -1.96
N PRO A 163 9.55 -26.03 -0.80
CA PRO A 163 10.74 -26.82 -0.60
C PRO A 163 10.35 -28.30 -0.53
N LYS A 164 11.09 -29.16 -1.24
CA LYS A 164 10.89 -30.62 -1.24
C LYS A 164 11.32 -31.28 0.09
N GLU A 165 11.93 -30.50 0.99
CA GLU A 165 12.34 -30.91 2.33
C GLU A 165 11.82 -29.91 3.37
N PRO A 166 11.17 -30.38 4.45
CA PRO A 166 10.78 -29.50 5.54
C PRO A 166 12.02 -28.97 6.27
N PRO A 167 12.08 -27.67 6.61
CA PRO A 167 13.20 -27.12 7.36
C PRO A 167 13.27 -27.77 8.75
N HIS A 168 14.45 -28.30 9.08
CA HIS A 168 14.76 -28.78 10.42
C HIS A 168 14.57 -27.63 11.42
N VAL A 169 13.56 -27.74 12.28
CA VAL A 169 13.31 -26.77 13.34
C VAL A 169 14.33 -27.03 14.45
N THR A 170 15.45 -26.31 14.43
CA THR A 170 16.34 -26.19 15.58
C THR A 170 15.67 -25.27 16.60
N ARG A 171 14.80 -25.83 17.46
CA ARG A 171 14.38 -25.19 18.72
C ARG A 171 15.62 -25.10 19.61
N GLY A 172 16.36 -24.01 19.50
CA GLY A 172 17.59 -23.76 20.25
C GLY A 172 17.67 -22.33 20.76
N ARG A 173 16.89 -22.03 21.82
CA ARG A 173 17.13 -21.02 22.89
C ARG A 173 15.80 -20.51 23.45
N GLN A 174 15.23 -21.28 24.37
CA GLN A 174 14.37 -20.78 25.45
C GLN A 174 14.28 -21.87 26.51
N GLN A 175 15.42 -22.17 27.16
CA GLN A 175 15.46 -23.03 28.35
C GLN A 175 16.80 -22.84 29.07
N GLU A 176 17.10 -21.63 29.55
CA GLU A 176 18.27 -21.42 30.43
C GLU A 176 18.17 -20.15 31.32
N LEU A 177 16.95 -19.76 31.72
CA LEU A 177 16.74 -18.69 32.73
C LEU A 177 15.67 -19.05 33.77
N GLY A 178 15.49 -20.33 34.07
CA GLY A 178 14.51 -20.75 35.07
C GLY A 178 14.70 -22.19 35.49
N MET A 179 15.76 -22.45 36.26
CA MET A 179 15.87 -23.48 37.31
C MET A 179 17.34 -23.67 37.65
N GLY A 180 17.80 -22.98 38.70
CA GLY A 180 19.19 -23.05 39.17
C GLY A 180 19.44 -22.20 40.39
N MET A 181 18.44 -22.06 41.27
CA MET A 181 18.61 -21.53 42.62
C MET A 181 17.89 -22.47 43.57
N SER A 182 18.60 -23.50 44.06
CA SER A 182 18.46 -24.04 45.41
C SER A 182 19.27 -25.34 45.56
N LEU A 183 19.91 -25.46 46.73
CA LEU A 183 20.73 -26.58 47.23
C LEU A 183 22.06 -26.78 46.51
N GLY A 184 23.23 -26.65 47.13
CA GLY A 184 23.57 -26.78 48.54
C GLY A 184 24.83 -27.66 48.61
N MET A 185 25.97 -27.07 48.92
CA MET A 185 27.13 -27.83 49.37
C MET A 185 27.85 -27.02 50.43
N GLU A 186 27.39 -27.29 51.65
CA GLU A 186 28.07 -27.10 52.91
C GLU A 186 29.46 -27.74 52.93
N GLN A 187 30.33 -27.10 53.72
CA GLN A 187 31.48 -27.65 54.44
C GLN A 187 32.75 -28.01 53.66
N SER A 188 33.84 -27.30 53.96
CA SER A 188 34.96 -27.91 54.69
C SER A 188 36.05 -26.87 55.05
N HIS A 189 36.30 -26.79 56.36
CA HIS A 189 37.49 -26.30 57.07
C HIS A 189 38.80 -26.11 56.27
N ARG A 190 39.42 -24.94 56.41
CA ARG A 190 40.59 -24.67 57.30
C ARG A 190 41.00 -23.21 57.21
#